data_AF-A0A2M8CZT4-F1
#
_entry.id   AF-A0A2M8CZT4-F1
#
_cell.length_a   1.000
_cell.length_b   1.000
_cell.length_c   1.000
_cell.angle_alpha   90.00
_cell.angle_beta   90.00
_cell.angle_gamma   90.00
#
_symmetry.space_group_name_H-M   'P 1'
#
loop_
_entity.id
_entity.type
_entity.pdbx_description
1 polymer ?
#
loop_
_entity_poly.entity_id
_entity_poly.type
_entity_poly.pdbx_seq_one_letter_code
_entity_poly.pdbx_strand_id
1 'polypeptide(L)'
;MDCGCASIFNRLSKVDRLKLKGAALTNGITGFLRDDTKIHPVRYPFYAAYLIAVLTPLPVPFVSTALLVSTFLWTKFSQSETAIRMKAHLKEAFNEESLVCQHRKFIKQDLQNPDVFNIKSGALMRHTGQKSWNHGREATKHAWKAFRDFVRQ
;
A
#
# COMPACT_ATOMS: atom_id res chain seq x y z
N MET A 1 11.12 -26.13 -0.86
CA MET A 1 12.14 -25.22 -1.43
C MET A 1 11.98 -23.85 -0.78
N ASP A 2 12.55 -23.72 0.42
CA ASP A 2 12.68 -22.47 1.19
C ASP A 2 13.85 -21.64 0.67
N CYS A 3 13.74 -21.16 -0.57
CA CYS A 3 14.66 -20.15 -1.05
C CYS A 3 14.23 -18.80 -0.45
N GLY A 4 14.98 -18.36 0.57
CA GLY A 4 14.69 -17.21 1.41
C GLY A 4 14.27 -15.95 0.64
N CYS A 5 13.11 -15.40 1.00
CA CYS A 5 12.55 -14.21 0.39
C CYS A 5 13.50 -13.00 0.50
N ALA A 6 14.34 -12.95 1.54
CA ALA A 6 15.42 -11.97 1.66
C ALA A 6 16.49 -12.08 0.56
N SER A 7 16.88 -13.31 0.19
CA SER A 7 17.87 -13.56 -0.88
C SER A 7 17.35 -13.15 -2.25
N ILE A 8 16.07 -13.44 -2.53
CA ILE A 8 15.41 -13.02 -3.78
C ILE A 8 15.32 -11.49 -3.85
N PHE A 9 15.04 -10.80 -2.74
CA PHE A 9 15.01 -9.32 -2.72
C PHE A 9 16.36 -8.71 -3.16
N ASN A 10 17.47 -9.28 -2.70
CA ASN A 10 18.82 -8.83 -3.05
C ASN A 10 19.20 -9.13 -4.50
N ARG A 11 18.50 -10.05 -5.18
CA ARG A 11 18.71 -10.38 -6.60
C ARG A 11 17.73 -9.66 -7.55
N LEU A 12 16.82 -8.83 -7.01
CA LEU A 12 15.99 -7.93 -7.81
C LEU A 12 16.79 -6.71 -8.28
N SER A 13 16.51 -6.27 -9.50
CA SER A 13 17.00 -4.98 -10.02
C SER A 13 16.55 -3.81 -9.14
N LYS A 14 17.33 -2.71 -9.11
CA LYS A 14 16.99 -1.49 -8.33
C LYS A 14 15.59 -0.96 -8.66
N VAL A 15 15.22 -1.01 -9.94
CA VAL A 15 13.92 -0.57 -10.46
C VAL A 15 12.80 -1.46 -9.92
N ASP A 16 12.98 -2.78 -9.91
CA ASP A 16 11.96 -3.70 -9.43
C ASP A 16 11.81 -3.69 -7.91
N ARG A 17 12.89 -3.46 -7.16
CA ARG A 17 12.81 -3.16 -5.73
C ARG A 17 11.95 -1.91 -5.49
N LEU A 18 12.11 -0.86 -6.30
CA LEU A 18 11.31 0.35 -6.19
C LEU A 18 9.82 0.08 -6.47
N LYS A 19 9.50 -0.76 -7.47
CA LYS A 19 8.12 -1.17 -7.75
C LYS A 19 7.49 -1.94 -6.59
N LEU A 20 8.23 -2.85 -5.93
CA LEU A 20 7.75 -3.52 -4.72
C LEU A 20 7.53 -2.54 -3.58
N LYS A 21 8.45 -1.61 -3.36
CA LYS A 21 8.30 -0.57 -2.32
C LYS A 21 7.12 0.35 -2.61
N GLY A 22 6.84 0.68 -3.88
CA GLY A 22 5.64 1.42 -4.27
C GLY A 22 4.35 0.64 -4.03
N ALA A 23 4.32 -0.66 -4.34
CA ALA A 23 3.20 -1.53 -4.02
C ALA A 23 3.00 -1.67 -2.51
N ALA A 24 4.09 -1.81 -1.75
CA ALA A 24 4.11 -1.83 -0.29
C ALA A 24 3.51 -0.56 0.31
N LEU A 25 3.96 0.60 -0.19
CA LEU A 25 3.49 1.90 0.25
C LEU A 25 1.99 2.06 -0.01
N THR A 26 1.54 1.75 -1.22
CA THR A 26 0.12 1.87 -1.59
C THR A 26 -0.76 0.93 -0.75
N ASN A 27 -0.34 -0.33 -0.59
CA ASN A 27 -1.07 -1.31 0.21
C ASN A 27 -1.06 -0.98 1.70
N GLY A 28 0.07 -0.49 2.23
CA GLY A 28 0.20 -0.08 3.63
C GLY A 28 -0.64 1.14 3.93
N ILE A 29 -0.66 2.15 3.05
CA ILE A 29 -1.52 3.32 3.23
C ILE A 29 -3.00 2.92 3.16
N THR A 30 -3.43 2.21 2.11
CA THR A 30 -4.85 1.82 1.99
C THR A 30 -5.30 0.83 3.08
N GLY A 31 -4.41 -0.07 3.51
CA GLY A 31 -4.66 -0.98 4.64
C GLY A 31 -4.83 -0.24 5.95
N PHE A 32 -3.94 0.71 6.25
CA PHE A 32 -4.06 1.58 7.42
C PHE A 32 -5.39 2.35 7.41
N LEU A 33 -5.78 2.96 6.29
CA LEU A 33 -7.03 3.71 6.20
C LEU A 33 -8.26 2.83 6.48
N ARG A 34 -8.25 1.60 5.98
CA ARG A 34 -9.32 0.62 6.29
C ARG A 34 -9.35 0.32 7.79
N ASP A 35 -8.21 -0.03 8.37
CA ASP A 35 -8.12 -0.46 9.76
C ASP A 35 -8.42 0.71 10.72
N ASP A 36 -7.96 1.93 10.41
CA ASP A 36 -8.28 3.12 11.19
C ASP A 36 -9.75 3.52 11.07
N THR A 37 -10.35 3.42 9.88
CA THR A 37 -11.80 3.72 9.69
C THR A 37 -12.69 2.82 10.56
N LYS A 38 -12.26 1.57 10.82
CA LYS A 38 -12.98 0.66 11.70
C LYS A 38 -13.03 1.16 13.16
N ILE A 39 -11.99 1.87 13.60
CA ILE A 39 -11.84 2.38 14.97
C ILE A 39 -12.37 3.82 15.07
N HIS A 40 -12.07 4.65 14.06
CA HIS A 40 -12.34 6.08 13.98
C HIS A 40 -13.17 6.41 12.73
N PRO A 41 -14.45 5.99 12.65
CA PRO A 41 -15.27 6.16 11.44
C PRO A 41 -15.49 7.62 11.05
N VAL A 42 -15.44 8.55 12.01
CA VAL A 42 -15.57 10.00 11.77
C VAL A 42 -14.45 10.58 10.90
N ARG A 43 -13.30 9.90 10.81
CA ARG A 43 -12.17 10.32 9.96
C ARG A 43 -12.34 9.89 8.49
N TYR A 44 -13.31 9.03 8.21
CA TYR A 44 -13.54 8.47 6.89
C TYR A 44 -13.69 9.51 5.76
N PRO A 45 -14.37 10.66 5.92
CA PRO A 45 -14.47 11.66 4.85
C PRO A 45 -13.09 12.16 4.37
N PHE A 46 -12.15 12.37 5.30
CA PHE A 46 -10.77 12.75 4.96
C PHE A 46 -10.05 11.61 4.22
N TYR A 47 -10.26 10.37 4.64
CA TYR A 47 -9.67 9.19 4.01
C TYR A 47 -10.25 8.92 2.62
N ALA A 48 -11.54 9.14 2.43
CA ALA A 48 -12.21 9.04 1.13
C ALA A 48 -11.69 10.09 0.16
N ALA A 49 -11.58 11.36 0.59
CA ALA A 49 -10.99 12.42 -0.22
C ALA A 49 -9.54 12.10 -0.62
N TYR A 50 -8.74 11.61 0.34
CA TYR A 50 -7.37 11.18 0.08
C TYR A 50 -7.30 10.02 -0.93
N LEU A 51 -8.13 8.98 -0.77
CA LEU A 51 -8.18 7.84 -1.69
C LEU A 51 -8.62 8.27 -3.08
N ILE A 52 -9.62 9.16 -3.20
CA ILE A 52 -10.03 9.72 -4.48
C ILE A 52 -8.85 10.45 -5.14
N ALA A 53 -8.14 11.31 -4.41
CA ALA A 53 -6.99 12.04 -4.95
C ALA A 53 -5.83 11.12 -5.40
N VAL A 54 -5.64 9.98 -4.73
CA VAL A 54 -4.60 9.00 -5.09
C VAL A 54 -5.01 8.09 -6.24
N LEU A 55 -6.30 7.73 -6.32
CA LEU A 55 -6.83 6.78 -7.31
C LEU A 55 -7.33 7.45 -8.60
N THR A 56 -7.67 8.74 -8.55
CA THR A 56 -8.06 9.46 -9.76
C THR A 56 -6.84 9.67 -10.65
N PRO A 57 -6.94 9.36 -11.96
CA PRO A 57 -5.92 9.75 -12.92
C PRO A 57 -5.97 11.27 -13.06
N LEU A 58 -5.20 11.96 -12.23
CA LEU A 58 -5.04 13.40 -12.33
C LEU A 58 -4.32 13.74 -13.63
N PRO A 59 -4.66 14.86 -14.29
CA PRO A 59 -4.05 15.26 -15.56
C PRO A 59 -2.54 15.50 -15.43
N VAL A 60 -2.05 15.69 -14.21
CA VAL A 60 -0.63 15.81 -13.90
C VAL A 60 -0.09 14.43 -13.54
N PRO A 61 0.83 13.86 -14.36
CA PRO A 61 1.48 12.62 -14.01
C PRO A 61 2.22 12.79 -12.68
N PHE A 62 2.36 11.72 -11.92
CA PHE A 62 3.07 11.67 -10.62
C PHE A 62 2.35 12.29 -9.42
N VAL A 63 1.21 12.99 -9.53
CA VAL A 63 0.56 13.59 -8.34
C VAL A 63 0.15 12.55 -7.30
N SER A 64 -0.41 11.42 -7.73
CA SER A 64 -0.72 10.30 -6.84
C SER A 64 0.52 9.74 -6.15
N THR A 65 1.65 9.69 -6.85
CA THR A 65 2.93 9.26 -6.29
C THR A 65 3.48 10.29 -5.30
N ALA A 66 3.40 11.58 -5.63
CA ALA A 66 3.80 12.68 -4.75
C ALA A 66 2.96 12.70 -3.47
N LEU A 67 1.65 12.46 -3.55
CA LEU A 67 0.78 12.37 -2.37
C LEU A 67 1.16 11.18 -1.47
N LEU A 68 1.42 10.01 -2.05
CA LEU A 68 1.86 8.83 -1.30
C LEU A 68 3.22 9.08 -0.61
N VAL A 69 4.17 9.69 -1.32
CA VAL A 69 5.50 10.02 -0.78
C VAL A 69 5.41 11.10 0.30
N SER A 70 4.63 12.16 0.08
CA SER A 70 4.39 13.21 1.07
C SER A 70 3.75 12.66 2.33
N THR A 71 2.80 11.72 2.18
CA THR A 71 2.18 11.03 3.32
C THR A 71 3.21 10.21 4.08
N PHE A 72 4.06 9.45 3.38
CA PHE A 72 5.16 8.72 4.00
C PHE A 72 6.12 9.65 4.75
N LEU A 73 6.54 10.76 4.15
CA LEU A 73 7.40 11.75 4.80
C LEU A 73 6.72 12.37 6.02
N TRP A 74 5.44 12.72 5.92
CA TRP A 74 4.66 13.22 7.05
C TRP A 74 4.66 12.22 8.22
N THR A 75 4.52 10.91 7.98
CA THR A 75 4.60 9.90 9.05
C THR A 75 5.98 9.82 9.71
N LYS A 76 7.05 10.27 9.05
CA LYS A 76 8.39 10.30 9.65
C LYS A 76 8.61 11.49 10.57
N PHE A 77 8.07 12.65 10.21
CA PHE A 77 8.32 13.92 10.91
C PHE A 77 7.22 14.30 11.90
N SER A 78 5.98 13.84 11.70
CA SER A 78 4.87 14.15 12.60
C SER A 78 4.90 13.27 13.86
N GLN A 79 4.62 13.86 15.01
CA GLN A 79 4.41 13.16 16.29
C GLN A 79 2.93 12.91 16.61
N SER A 80 2.02 13.17 15.67
CA SER A 80 0.59 12.89 15.89
C SER A 80 0.36 11.39 16.08
N GLU A 81 -0.64 11.03 16.90
CA GLU A 81 -0.97 9.63 17.17
C GLU A 81 -1.30 8.84 15.89
N THR A 82 -1.99 9.48 14.94
CA THR A 82 -2.28 8.92 13.61
C THR A 82 -1.00 8.68 12.81
N ALA A 83 -0.04 9.62 12.83
CA ALA A 83 1.24 9.45 12.15
C ALA A 83 2.06 8.30 12.75
N ILE A 84 2.06 8.15 14.08
CA ILE A 84 2.76 7.06 14.79
C ILE A 84 2.17 5.70 14.40
N ARG A 85 0.84 5.56 14.43
CA ARG A 85 0.15 4.31 14.03
C ARG A 85 0.39 3.99 12.56
N MET A 86 0.31 4.98 11.70
CA MET A 86 0.57 4.82 10.27
C MET A 86 2.03 4.44 10.00
N LYS A 87 3.00 5.03 10.71
CA LYS A 87 4.43 4.69 10.64
C LYS A 87 4.67 3.24 11.05
N ALA A 88 4.03 2.76 12.11
CA ALA A 88 4.12 1.36 12.54
C ALA A 88 3.60 0.41 11.47
N HIS A 89 2.42 0.71 10.92
CA HIS A 89 1.80 -0.08 9.86
C HIS A 89 2.64 -0.09 8.56
N LEU A 90 3.23 1.06 8.21
CA LEU A 90 4.14 1.16 7.07
C LEU A 90 5.45 0.40 7.30
N LYS A 91 6.00 0.42 8.52
CA LYS A 91 7.22 -0.35 8.85
C LYS A 91 7.01 -1.84 8.61
N GLU A 92 5.84 -2.36 8.97
CA GLU A 92 5.46 -3.75 8.70
C GLU A 92 5.27 -4.01 7.19
N ALA A 93 4.59 -3.10 6.49
CA ALA A 93 4.41 -3.19 5.04
C ALA A 93 5.74 -3.14 4.25
N PHE A 94 6.76 -2.44 4.77
CA PHE A 94 8.09 -2.35 4.17
C PHE A 94 9.05 -3.49 4.54
N ASN A 95 8.60 -4.51 5.29
CA ASN A 95 9.41 -5.69 5.55
C ASN A 95 9.74 -6.40 4.21
N GLU A 96 11.00 -6.33 3.80
CA GLU A 96 11.47 -6.74 2.48
C GLU A 96 11.29 -8.24 2.24
N GLU A 97 11.48 -9.05 3.28
CA GLU A 97 11.27 -10.49 3.24
C GLU A 97 9.78 -10.83 3.06
N SER A 98 8.92 -10.19 3.86
CA SER A 98 7.46 -10.32 3.75
C SER A 98 6.96 -9.87 2.37
N LEU A 99 7.51 -8.78 1.82
CA LEU A 99 7.12 -8.24 0.53
C LEU A 99 7.39 -9.21 -0.62
N VAL A 100 8.57 -9.83 -0.64
CA VAL A 100 8.91 -10.83 -1.65
C VAL A 100 8.05 -12.07 -1.51
N CYS A 101 7.84 -12.56 -0.29
CA CYS A 101 6.99 -13.72 -0.03
C CYS A 101 5.54 -13.46 -0.49
N GLN A 102 4.96 -12.31 -0.15
CA GLN A 102 3.60 -11.93 -0.55
C GLN A 102 3.44 -11.74 -2.06
N HIS A 103 4.49 -11.30 -2.76
CA HIS A 103 4.45 -10.98 -4.19
C HIS A 103 5.21 -12.00 -5.05
N ARG A 104 5.58 -13.16 -4.51
CA ARG A 104 6.40 -14.19 -5.18
C ARG A 104 5.84 -14.59 -6.55
N LYS A 105 4.50 -14.69 -6.65
CA LYS A 105 3.78 -14.98 -7.91
C LYS A 105 4.03 -13.98 -9.04
N PHE A 106 4.50 -12.77 -8.72
CA PHE A 106 4.81 -11.71 -9.69
C PHE A 106 6.30 -11.59 -10.00
N ILE A 107 7.14 -12.33 -9.27
CA ILE A 107 8.58 -12.36 -9.47
C ILE A 107 8.89 -13.50 -10.45
N LYS A 108 9.60 -13.18 -11.53
CA LYS A 108 10.08 -14.16 -12.50
C LYS A 108 11.60 -14.07 -12.58
N GLN A 109 12.26 -15.21 -12.71
CA GLN A 109 13.68 -15.22 -13.04
C GLN A 109 13.87 -14.65 -14.46
N ASP A 110 14.93 -13.88 -14.67
CA ASP A 110 15.29 -13.43 -16.00
C ASP A 110 15.77 -14.63 -16.83
N LEU A 111 15.28 -14.74 -18.07
CA LEU A 111 15.67 -15.81 -18.98
C LEU A 111 17.07 -15.59 -19.55
N GLN A 112 17.55 -14.33 -19.59
CA GLN A 112 18.87 -13.98 -20.11
C GLN A 112 19.95 -13.96 -19.02
N ASN A 113 19.55 -13.75 -17.76
CA ASN A 113 20.45 -13.75 -16.60
C ASN A 113 19.81 -14.52 -15.43
N PRO A 114 20.13 -15.82 -15.25
CA PRO A 114 19.52 -16.63 -14.20
C PRO A 114 19.81 -16.11 -12.79
N ASP A 115 20.80 -15.21 -12.62
CA ASP A 115 21.10 -14.58 -11.35
C ASP A 115 20.20 -13.41 -10.96
N VAL A 116 19.40 -12.90 -11.90
CA VAL A 116 18.55 -11.73 -11.72
C VAL A 116 17.08 -12.13 -11.71
N PHE A 117 16.32 -11.52 -10.81
CA PHE A 117 14.87 -11.61 -10.80
C PHE A 117 14.24 -10.30 -11.28
N ASN A 118 13.16 -10.43 -12.04
CA ASN A 118 12.39 -9.33 -12.59
C ASN A 118 10.92 -9.40 -12.13
N ILE A 119 10.25 -8.26 -12.11
CA ILE A 119 8.85 -8.18 -11.70
C ILE A 119 7.92 -8.00 -12.89
N LYS A 120 6.85 -8.81 -12.92
CA LYS A 120 5.70 -8.63 -13.83
C LYS A 120 4.94 -7.37 -13.43
N SER A 121 5.42 -6.22 -13.89
CA SER A 121 5.02 -4.89 -13.42
C SER A 121 3.52 -4.62 -13.62
N GLY A 122 2.96 -4.98 -14.78
CA GLY A 122 1.53 -4.84 -15.04
C GLY A 122 0.66 -5.73 -14.13
N ALA A 123 1.10 -6.96 -13.86
CA ALA A 123 0.39 -7.87 -12.96
C ALA A 123 0.46 -7.40 -11.50
N LEU A 124 1.62 -6.91 -11.06
CA LEU A 124 1.79 -6.31 -9.73
C LEU A 124 0.93 -5.05 -9.58
N MET A 125 0.93 -4.16 -10.57
CA MET A 125 0.14 -2.92 -10.55
C MET A 125 -1.35 -3.24 -10.48
N ARG A 126 -1.84 -4.17 -11.30
CA ARG A 126 -3.25 -4.61 -11.27
C ARG A 126 -3.63 -5.23 -9.92
N HIS A 127 -2.78 -6.09 -9.37
CA HIS A 127 -3.01 -6.71 -8.07
C HIS A 127 -3.07 -5.68 -6.93
N THR A 128 -2.10 -4.76 -6.89
CA THR A 128 -2.06 -3.68 -5.90
C THR A 128 -3.27 -2.75 -6.04
N GLY A 129 -3.66 -2.39 -7.27
CA GLY A 129 -4.85 -1.59 -7.54
C GLY A 129 -6.13 -2.28 -7.07
N GLN A 130 -6.30 -3.57 -7.37
CA GLN A 130 -7.46 -4.35 -6.94
C GLN A 130 -7.51 -4.50 -5.41
N LYS A 131 -6.37 -4.76 -4.77
CA LYS A 131 -6.28 -4.84 -3.31
C LYS A 131 -6.61 -3.50 -2.64
N SER A 132 -6.07 -2.40 -3.17
CA SER A 132 -6.33 -1.04 -2.70
C SER A 132 -7.81 -0.64 -2.86
N TRP A 133 -8.43 -1.03 -3.98
CA TRP A 133 -9.86 -0.84 -4.21
C TRP A 133 -10.71 -1.60 -3.19
N ASN A 134 -10.36 -2.85 -2.91
CA ASN A 134 -11.05 -3.65 -1.90
C ASN A 134 -10.93 -3.03 -0.50
N HIS A 135 -9.73 -2.57 -0.11
CA HIS A 135 -9.54 -1.85 1.14
C HIS A 135 -10.40 -0.58 1.21
N GLY A 136 -10.45 0.20 0.12
CA GLY A 136 -11.31 1.39 0.04
C GLY A 136 -12.79 1.04 0.23
N ARG A 137 -13.28 -0.02 -0.42
CA ARG A 137 -14.66 -0.51 -0.28
C ARG A 137 -14.96 -1.00 1.14
N GLU A 138 -14.01 -1.68 1.77
CA GLU A 138 -14.13 -2.12 3.18
C GLU A 138 -14.19 -0.92 4.13
N ALA A 139 -13.35 0.09 3.92
CA ALA A 139 -13.40 1.35 4.68
C ALA A 139 -14.77 2.02 4.56
N THR A 140 -15.34 2.12 3.35
CA THR A 140 -16.69 2.66 3.13
C THR A 140 -17.75 1.87 3.90
N LYS A 141 -17.67 0.53 3.89
CA LYS A 141 -18.61 -0.33 4.62
C LYS A 141 -18.53 -0.08 6.12
N HIS A 142 -17.33 0.05 6.68
CA HIS A 142 -17.14 0.35 8.10
C HIS A 142 -17.74 1.70 8.48
N ALA A 143 -17.47 2.75 7.70
CA ALA A 143 -18.01 4.07 7.93
C ALA A 143 -19.55 4.10 7.82
N TRP A 144 -20.12 3.47 6.79
CA TRP A 144 -21.57 3.41 6.60
C TRP A 144 -22.28 2.63 7.71
N LYS A 145 -21.67 1.55 8.19
CA LYS A 145 -22.19 0.80 9.33
C LYS A 145 -22.23 1.68 10.59
N ALA A 146 -21.11 2.34 10.92
CA ALA A 146 -21.03 3.23 12.07
C ALA A 146 -22.04 4.39 11.99
N PHE A 147 -22.21 4.99 10.81
CA PHE A 147 -23.21 6.04 10.59
C PHE A 147 -24.63 5.54 10.81
N ARG A 148 -24.97 4.36 10.26
CA ARG A 148 -26.29 3.75 10.45
C ARG A 148 -26.57 3.45 11.93
N ASP A 149 -25.57 2.95 12.65
CA ASP A 149 -25.70 2.63 14.06
C ASP A 149 -25.88 3.92 14.90
N PHE A 150 -25.24 5.02 14.50
CA PHE A 150 -25.42 6.34 15.12
C PHE A 150 -26.82 6.94 14.87
N VAL A 151 -27.36 6.86 13.66
CA VAL A 151 -28.70 7.40 13.31
C VAL A 151 -29.84 6.60 13.94
N ARG A 152 -29.60 5.35 14.35
CA ARG A 152 -30.59 4.49 15.01
C ARG A 152 -30.69 4.67 16.53
N GLN A 153 -29.76 5.41 17.13
CA GLN A 153 -29.80 5.79 18.55
C GLN A 153 -30.61 7.08 18.73
#